data_AF-A0A183AFF1-F1
#
_entry.id   AF-A0A183AFF1-F1
#
_cell.length_a   1.000
_cell.length_b   1.000
_cell.length_c   1.000
_cell.angle_alpha   90.00
_cell.angle_beta   90.00
_cell.angle_gamma   90.00
#
_symmetry.space_group_name_H-M   'P 1'
#
loop_
_entity.id
_entity.type
_entity.pdbx_description
1 polymer ?
#
loop_
_entity_poly.entity_id
_entity_poly.type
_entity_poly.pdbx_seq_one_letter_code
_entity_poly.pdbx_strand_id
1 'polypeptide(L)'
;LSGKTQVMFALVFTTRYLDLFVYYVSLYNSLMKIIFVLLSYTTVYFMYGKFKSTLDTGDHLFRLPYFVVPIGGLAVLVNHKPEVLEILWTFSIYLEAVAILPQLFMISSTGQAETITAHYLFALGSYRALYLVNWIYRYYTEDVYDLIAIVAGCVQTLLYIDFFYLYVTKARRSVLFSCSSNSRSFNPFADAVDIH
;
A
#
# COMPACT_ATOMS: atom_id res chain seq x y z
N LEU A 1 2.00 -5.19 -10.32
CA LEU A 1 1.02 -4.50 -9.44
C LEU A 1 -0.01 -5.52 -8.95
N SER A 2 -0.43 -5.47 -7.70
CA SER A 2 -1.36 -6.43 -7.09
C SER A 2 -2.80 -5.94 -7.24
N GLY A 3 -3.62 -6.68 -8.00
CA GLY A 3 -5.03 -6.36 -8.20
C GLY A 3 -5.84 -6.34 -6.89
N LYS A 4 -5.52 -7.23 -5.95
CA LYS A 4 -6.19 -7.32 -4.63
C LYS A 4 -6.02 -6.04 -3.81
N THR A 5 -4.80 -5.50 -3.76
CA THR A 5 -4.51 -4.22 -3.07
C THR A 5 -5.31 -3.08 -3.67
N GLN A 6 -5.45 -3.03 -4.99
CA GLN A 6 -6.16 -1.95 -5.66
C GLN A 6 -7.68 -2.03 -5.44
N VAL A 7 -8.24 -3.23 -5.35
CA VAL A 7 -9.64 -3.43 -4.91
C VAL A 7 -9.83 -2.97 -3.46
N MET A 8 -8.86 -3.25 -2.57
CA MET A 8 -8.90 -2.76 -1.19
C MET A 8 -8.86 -1.24 -1.13
N PHE A 9 -7.98 -0.58 -1.89
CA PHE A 9 -7.94 0.88 -1.96
C PHE A 9 -9.23 1.49 -2.53
N ALA A 10 -9.83 0.88 -3.55
CA ALA A 10 -11.14 1.32 -4.05
C ALA A 10 -12.22 1.21 -2.96
N LEU A 11 -12.23 0.13 -2.16
CA LEU A 11 -13.15 -0.03 -1.03
C LEU A 11 -12.90 1.01 0.07
N VAL A 12 -11.63 1.32 0.38
CA VAL A 12 -11.25 2.39 1.33
C VAL A 12 -11.82 3.73 0.89
N PHE A 13 -11.57 4.16 -0.35
CA PHE A 13 -12.05 5.47 -0.82
C PHE A 13 -13.58 5.53 -0.91
N THR A 14 -14.21 4.42 -1.29
CA THR A 14 -15.67 4.32 -1.33
C THR A 14 -16.26 4.52 0.05
N THR A 15 -15.80 3.75 1.05
CA THR A 15 -16.33 3.83 2.42
C THR A 15 -15.98 5.14 3.12
N ARG A 16 -14.81 5.71 2.85
CA ARG A 16 -14.38 6.99 3.44
C ARG A 16 -15.16 8.19 2.94
N TYR A 17 -15.49 8.22 1.65
CA TYR A 17 -16.04 9.41 1.00
C TYR A 17 -17.56 9.33 0.80
N LEU A 18 -18.26 8.44 1.51
CA LEU A 18 -19.72 8.43 1.55
C LEU A 18 -20.30 9.72 2.14
N ASP A 19 -19.53 10.42 2.97
CA ASP A 19 -19.86 11.73 3.51
C ASP A 19 -20.05 12.81 2.42
N LEU A 20 -19.55 12.58 1.20
CA LEU A 20 -19.74 13.47 0.03
C LEU A 20 -21.21 13.75 -0.27
N PHE A 21 -22.10 12.80 0.01
CA PHE A 21 -23.54 12.93 -0.24
C PHE A 21 -24.30 13.63 0.89
N VAL A 22 -23.66 13.80 2.05
CA VAL A 22 -24.31 14.29 3.28
C VAL A 22 -23.80 15.68 3.66
N TYR A 23 -22.49 15.93 3.49
CA TYR A 23 -21.84 17.15 3.95
C TYR A 23 -21.04 17.81 2.83
N TYR A 24 -21.35 19.07 2.54
CA TYR A 24 -20.54 19.92 1.68
C TYR A 24 -19.60 20.78 2.52
N VAL A 25 -18.29 20.55 2.36
CA VAL A 25 -17.25 21.35 3.04
C VAL A 25 -16.73 22.45 2.11
N SER A 26 -16.22 22.06 0.93
CA SER A 26 -15.71 22.99 -0.07
C SER A 26 -15.64 22.33 -1.45
N LEU A 27 -15.53 23.16 -2.50
CA LEU A 27 -15.38 22.71 -3.89
C LEU A 27 -14.14 21.82 -4.03
N TYR A 28 -13.00 22.25 -3.46
CA TYR A 28 -11.75 21.51 -3.49
C TYR A 28 -11.88 20.14 -2.84
N ASN A 29 -12.48 20.05 -1.64
CA ASN A 29 -12.68 18.79 -0.93
C ASN A 29 -13.54 17.82 -1.75
N SER A 30 -14.66 18.32 -2.29
CA SER A 30 -15.60 17.51 -3.07
C SER A 30 -14.97 17.00 -4.37
N LEU A 31 -14.27 17.88 -5.11
CA LEU A 31 -13.57 17.51 -6.34
C LEU A 31 -12.48 16.46 -6.09
N MET A 32 -11.66 16.65 -5.05
CA MET A 32 -10.60 15.71 -4.72
C MET A 32 -11.16 14.33 -4.38
N LYS A 33 -12.23 14.26 -3.57
CA LYS A 33 -12.90 12.99 -3.26
C LYS A 33 -13.39 12.27 -4.51
N ILE A 34 -14.05 12.99 -5.43
CA ILE A 34 -14.54 12.43 -6.70
C ILE A 34 -13.37 11.90 -7.55
N ILE A 35 -12.29 12.68 -7.66
CA ILE A 35 -11.10 12.28 -8.42
C ILE A 35 -10.47 11.02 -7.82
N PHE A 36 -10.32 10.93 -6.50
CA PHE A 36 -9.75 9.74 -5.84
C PHE A 36 -10.59 8.49 -6.09
N VAL A 37 -11.92 8.60 -5.96
CA VAL A 37 -12.83 7.49 -6.26
C VAL A 37 -12.70 7.09 -7.73
N LEU A 38 -12.85 8.03 -8.67
CA LEU A 38 -12.78 7.73 -10.11
C LEU A 38 -11.46 7.10 -10.51
N LEU A 39 -10.32 7.63 -10.04
CA LEU A 39 -9.01 7.07 -10.35
C LEU A 39 -8.87 5.66 -9.79
N SER A 40 -9.29 5.40 -8.55
CA SER A 40 -9.22 4.05 -7.97
C SER A 40 -10.03 3.02 -8.74
N TYR A 41 -11.26 3.34 -9.12
CA TYR A 41 -12.11 2.46 -9.93
C TYR A 41 -11.56 2.29 -11.36
N THR A 42 -11.00 3.35 -11.93
CA THR A 42 -10.35 3.30 -13.26
C THR A 42 -9.15 2.36 -13.24
N THR A 43 -8.31 2.41 -12.20
CA THR A 43 -7.18 1.49 -12.04
C THR A 43 -7.64 0.04 -11.91
N VAL A 44 -8.67 -0.23 -11.11
CA VAL A 44 -9.29 -1.56 -10.98
C VAL A 44 -9.84 -2.05 -12.33
N TYR A 45 -10.55 -1.19 -13.07
CA TYR A 45 -11.06 -1.49 -14.40
C TYR A 45 -9.95 -1.86 -15.39
N PHE A 46 -8.84 -1.12 -15.40
CA PHE A 46 -7.71 -1.44 -16.28
C PHE A 46 -7.08 -2.79 -15.93
N MET A 47 -6.94 -3.16 -14.66
CA MET A 47 -6.35 -4.44 -14.28
C MET A 47 -7.27 -5.64 -14.55
N TYR A 48 -8.55 -5.55 -14.18
CA TYR A 48 -9.47 -6.69 -14.27
C TYR A 48 -10.24 -6.77 -15.58
N GLY A 49 -10.30 -5.67 -16.34
CA GLY A 49 -10.88 -5.61 -17.68
C GLY A 49 -9.82 -5.72 -18.76
N LYS A 50 -9.17 -4.59 -19.06
CA LYS A 50 -8.31 -4.43 -20.25
C LYS A 50 -7.02 -5.26 -20.19
N PHE A 51 -6.38 -5.36 -19.03
CA PHE A 51 -5.09 -6.04 -18.85
C PHE A 51 -5.18 -7.31 -18.00
N LYS A 52 -6.37 -7.94 -17.97
CA LYS A 52 -6.62 -9.15 -17.19
C LYS A 52 -5.67 -10.30 -17.54
N SER A 53 -5.26 -10.41 -18.81
CA SER A 53 -4.36 -11.47 -19.29
C SER A 53 -2.97 -11.44 -18.66
N THR A 54 -2.52 -10.28 -18.18
CA THR A 54 -1.21 -10.08 -17.54
C THR A 54 -1.30 -10.19 -16.01
N LEU A 55 -2.51 -10.37 -15.46
CA LEU A 55 -2.72 -10.50 -14.02
C LEU A 55 -2.39 -11.92 -13.57
N ASP A 56 -1.24 -12.08 -12.92
CA ASP A 56 -0.91 -13.32 -12.25
C ASP A 56 -1.88 -13.55 -11.08
N THR A 57 -2.75 -14.55 -11.22
CA THR A 57 -3.83 -14.85 -10.27
C THR A 57 -3.39 -15.89 -9.22
N GLY A 58 -2.13 -16.35 -9.27
CA GLY A 58 -1.61 -17.50 -8.53
C GLY A 58 -1.42 -17.34 -7.02
N ASP A 59 -1.64 -16.16 -6.43
CA ASP A 59 -1.42 -15.97 -4.99
C ASP A 59 -2.59 -16.48 -4.15
N HIS A 60 -2.59 -17.77 -3.81
CA HIS A 60 -3.57 -18.40 -2.92
C HIS A 60 -3.44 -17.99 -1.44
N LEU A 61 -2.32 -17.35 -1.05
CA LEU A 61 -2.00 -17.03 0.34
C LEU A 61 -2.79 -15.83 0.89
N PHE A 62 -3.07 -14.83 0.04
CA PHE A 62 -3.82 -13.62 0.43
C PHE A 62 -5.28 -13.72 -0.01
N ARG A 63 -6.15 -14.23 0.88
CA ARG A 63 -7.60 -14.13 0.66
C ARG A 63 -8.14 -12.85 1.30
N LEU A 64 -8.71 -12.00 0.45
CA LEU A 64 -9.27 -10.70 0.82
C LEU A 64 -10.21 -10.74 2.05
N PRO A 65 -11.11 -11.73 2.21
CA PRO A 65 -12.03 -11.76 3.35
C PRO A 65 -11.34 -11.89 4.71
N TYR A 66 -10.17 -12.55 4.78
CA TYR A 66 -9.44 -12.71 6.05
C TYR A 66 -8.92 -11.39 6.61
N PHE A 67 -8.82 -10.34 5.80
CA PHE A 67 -8.45 -9.00 6.26
C PHE A 67 -9.70 -8.16 6.48
N VAL A 68 -10.64 -8.18 5.53
CA VAL A 68 -11.83 -7.32 5.56
C VAL A 68 -12.74 -7.65 6.74
N VAL A 69 -12.97 -8.92 7.06
CA VAL A 69 -13.87 -9.35 8.14
C VAL A 69 -13.38 -8.94 9.53
N PRO A 70 -12.14 -9.26 9.97
CA PRO A 70 -11.68 -8.85 11.30
C PRO A 70 -11.58 -7.33 11.43
N ILE A 71 -11.27 -6.62 10.35
CA ILE A 71 -11.21 -5.16 10.35
C ILE A 71 -12.60 -4.54 10.44
N GLY A 72 -13.58 -5.10 9.73
CA GLY A 72 -14.98 -4.73 9.88
C GLY A 72 -15.47 -4.94 11.30
N GLY A 73 -15.14 -6.08 11.92
CA GLY A 73 -15.45 -6.34 13.32
C GLY A 73 -14.78 -5.34 14.26
N LEU A 74 -13.49 -5.05 14.07
CA LEU A 74 -12.76 -4.07 14.87
C LEU A 74 -13.35 -2.66 14.73
N ALA A 75 -13.74 -2.25 13.52
CA ALA A 75 -14.34 -0.93 13.27
C ALA A 75 -15.72 -0.77 13.92
N VAL A 76 -16.47 -1.86 14.10
CA VAL A 76 -17.75 -1.83 14.83
C VAL A 76 -17.53 -1.80 16.35
N LEU A 77 -16.48 -2.46 16.85
CA LEU A 77 -16.16 -2.53 18.27
C LEU A 77 -15.42 -1.30 18.80
N VAL A 78 -14.55 -0.72 17.98
CA VAL A 78 -13.67 0.41 18.33
C VAL A 78 -13.92 1.54 17.36
N ASN A 79 -14.86 2.40 17.71
CA ASN A 79 -15.29 3.57 16.95
C ASN A 79 -15.53 4.76 17.88
N HIS A 80 -15.51 5.98 17.33
CA HIS A 80 -15.83 7.18 18.10
C HIS A 80 -17.30 7.25 18.51
N LYS A 81 -18.20 6.92 17.56
CA LYS A 81 -19.64 6.92 17.75
C LYS A 81 -20.29 5.79 16.96
N PRO A 82 -21.35 5.14 17.46
CA PRO A 82 -22.07 4.07 16.78
C PRO A 82 -22.98 4.56 15.64
N GLU A 83 -22.50 5.54 14.87
CA GLU A 83 -23.16 6.01 13.65
C GLU A 83 -22.57 5.28 12.44
N VAL A 84 -23.41 4.97 11.46
CA VAL A 84 -23.00 4.18 10.29
C VAL A 84 -21.87 4.86 9.51
N LEU A 85 -21.92 6.18 9.34
CA LEU A 85 -20.89 6.94 8.64
C LEU A 85 -19.55 6.93 9.40
N GLU A 86 -19.60 7.08 10.72
CA GLU A 86 -18.41 7.03 11.59
C GLU A 86 -17.78 5.64 11.58
N ILE A 87 -18.58 4.58 11.68
CA ILE A 87 -18.09 3.19 11.59
C ILE A 87 -17.44 2.94 10.22
N LEU A 88 -18.06 3.39 9.13
CA LEU A 88 -17.50 3.23 7.77
C LEU A 88 -16.23 4.06 7.59
N TRP A 89 -16.16 5.24 8.19
CA TRP A 89 -14.96 6.07 8.23
C TRP A 89 -13.83 5.37 9.00
N THR A 90 -14.08 4.87 10.21
CA THR A 90 -13.11 4.11 11.01
C THR A 90 -12.67 2.83 10.30
N PHE A 91 -13.61 2.11 9.69
CA PHE A 91 -13.32 0.95 8.84
C PHE A 91 -12.36 1.30 7.71
N SER A 92 -12.58 2.42 7.02
CA SER A 92 -11.70 2.86 5.94
C SER A 92 -10.27 3.11 6.42
N ILE A 93 -10.09 3.67 7.63
CA ILE A 93 -8.77 3.97 8.22
C ILE A 93 -8.02 2.67 8.52
N TYR A 94 -8.66 1.72 9.18
CA TYR A 94 -8.06 0.41 9.49
C TYR A 94 -7.78 -0.42 8.23
N LEU A 95 -8.71 -0.42 7.27
CA LEU A 95 -8.56 -1.16 6.02
C LEU A 95 -7.40 -0.61 5.19
N GLU A 96 -7.20 0.71 5.15
CA GLU A 96 -6.10 1.32 4.38
C GLU A 96 -4.72 0.93 4.92
N ALA A 97 -4.59 0.80 6.25
CA ALA A 97 -3.34 0.39 6.87
C ALA A 97 -2.91 -1.01 6.38
N VAL A 98 -3.86 -1.93 6.19
CA VAL A 98 -3.57 -3.30 5.73
C VAL A 98 -3.67 -3.49 4.22
N ALA A 99 -4.31 -2.56 3.49
CA ALA A 99 -4.58 -2.69 2.05
C ALA A 99 -3.30 -2.86 1.22
N ILE A 100 -2.18 -2.36 1.74
CA ILE A 100 -0.88 -2.47 1.10
C ILE A 100 -0.23 -3.85 1.24
N LEU A 101 -0.62 -4.67 2.22
CA LEU A 101 0.04 -5.96 2.51
C LEU A 101 0.12 -6.92 1.31
N PRO A 102 -0.94 -7.13 0.50
CA PRO A 102 -0.84 -8.01 -0.68
C PRO A 102 0.20 -7.53 -1.71
N GLN A 103 0.32 -6.21 -1.90
CA GLN A 103 1.32 -5.61 -2.78
C GLN A 103 2.73 -5.83 -2.24
N LEU A 104 2.94 -5.67 -0.92
CA LEU A 104 4.23 -5.92 -0.29
C LEU A 104 4.66 -7.38 -0.42
N PHE A 105 3.74 -8.31 -0.17
CA PHE A 105 4.01 -9.74 -0.29
C PHE A 105 4.39 -10.11 -1.71
N MET A 106 3.65 -9.63 -2.70
CA MET A 106 3.92 -9.89 -4.12
C MET A 106 5.34 -9.44 -4.52
N ILE A 107 5.77 -8.24 -4.14
CA ILE A 107 7.14 -7.74 -4.41
C ILE A 107 8.18 -8.60 -3.69
N SER A 108 7.86 -9.02 -2.46
CA SER A 108 8.75 -9.87 -1.68
C SER A 108 8.96 -11.24 -2.33
N SER A 109 7.91 -11.80 -2.94
CA SER A 109 7.94 -13.14 -3.55
C SER A 109 8.61 -13.12 -4.93
N THR A 110 8.35 -12.11 -5.75
CA THR A 110 8.94 -12.02 -7.10
C THR A 110 10.42 -11.61 -7.07
N GLY A 111 10.90 -10.93 -6.03
CA GLY A 111 12.32 -10.54 -5.89
C GLY A 111 12.80 -9.49 -6.90
N GLN A 112 12.00 -9.18 -7.92
CA GLN A 112 12.19 -8.07 -8.85
C GLN A 112 11.32 -6.91 -8.39
N ALA A 113 11.93 -5.97 -7.67
CA ALA A 113 11.27 -4.72 -7.36
C ALA A 113 11.50 -3.76 -8.52
N GLU A 114 10.52 -3.66 -9.42
CA GLU A 114 10.55 -2.67 -10.50
C GLU A 114 10.67 -1.26 -9.91
N THR A 115 11.60 -0.46 -10.46
CA THR A 115 11.88 0.90 -10.00
C THR A 115 10.61 1.76 -9.98
N ILE A 116 9.70 1.59 -10.94
CA ILE A 116 8.42 2.31 -11.03
C ILE A 116 7.53 1.99 -9.82
N THR A 117 7.43 0.71 -9.44
CA THR A 117 6.63 0.29 -8.28
C THR A 117 7.21 0.83 -6.97
N ALA A 118 8.54 0.93 -6.87
CA ALA A 118 9.19 1.52 -5.70
C ALA A 118 8.88 3.02 -5.56
N HIS A 119 8.90 3.79 -6.66
CA HIS A 119 8.54 5.22 -6.65
C HIS A 119 7.06 5.42 -6.28
N TYR A 120 6.16 4.58 -6.80
CA TYR A 120 4.75 4.58 -6.40
C TYR A 120 4.57 4.37 -4.89
N LEU A 121 5.22 3.36 -4.32
CA LEU A 121 5.14 3.08 -2.89
C LEU A 121 5.79 4.18 -2.04
N PHE A 122 6.89 4.77 -2.51
CA PHE A 122 7.52 5.90 -1.84
C PHE A 122 6.60 7.12 -1.82
N ALA A 123 5.95 7.46 -2.93
CA ALA A 123 4.98 8.56 -2.99
C ALA A 123 3.79 8.32 -2.04
N LEU A 124 3.27 7.08 -2.00
CA LEU A 124 2.19 6.69 -1.10
C LEU A 124 2.59 6.76 0.38
N GLY A 125 3.81 6.32 0.71
CA GLY A 125 4.37 6.45 2.07
C GLY A 125 4.64 7.91 2.46
N SER A 126 5.14 8.72 1.54
CA SER A 126 5.41 10.15 1.75
C SER A 126 4.13 10.94 2.00
N TYR A 127 3.07 10.66 1.23
CA TYR A 127 1.73 11.17 1.49
C TYR A 127 1.30 10.91 2.94
N ARG A 128 1.52 9.71 3.47
CA ARG A 128 1.18 9.39 4.87
C ARG A 128 2.05 10.08 5.91
N ALA A 129 3.35 10.16 5.67
CA ALA A 129 4.26 10.88 6.56
C ALA A 129 3.84 12.35 6.70
N LEU A 130 3.43 12.99 5.60
CA LEU A 130 2.91 14.36 5.62
C LEU A 130 1.60 14.48 6.41
N TYR A 131 0.73 13.47 6.38
CA TYR A 131 -0.47 13.43 7.22
C TYR A 131 -0.15 13.32 8.70
N LEU A 132 0.84 12.50 9.07
CA LEU A 132 1.29 12.40 10.46
C LEU A 132 1.85 13.73 10.97
N VAL A 133 2.63 14.42 10.15
CA VAL A 133 3.11 15.78 10.44
C VAL A 133 1.94 16.76 10.56
N ASN A 134 0.93 16.66 9.69
CA ASN A 134 -0.26 17.50 9.78
C ASN A 134 -1.03 17.28 11.10
N TRP A 135 -1.16 16.04 11.57
CA TRP A 135 -1.80 15.76 12.86
C TRP A 135 -1.01 16.35 14.04
N ILE A 136 0.33 16.26 14.00
CA ILE A 136 1.19 16.90 15.01
C ILE A 136 0.96 18.41 14.99
N TYR A 137 0.96 19.03 13.80
CA TYR A 137 0.72 20.47 13.65
C TYR A 137 -0.64 20.86 14.25
N ARG A 138 -1.71 20.15 13.89
CA ARG A 138 -3.06 20.41 14.40
C ARG A 138 -3.18 20.19 15.91
N TYR A 139 -2.46 19.23 16.48
CA TYR A 139 -2.40 19.05 17.93
C TYR A 139 -1.83 20.30 18.62
N TYR A 140 -0.75 20.88 18.08
CA TYR A 140 -0.14 22.09 18.65
C TYR A 140 -0.98 23.35 18.45
N THR A 141 -1.75 23.47 17.37
CA THR A 141 -2.46 24.70 17.01
C THR A 141 -3.95 24.70 17.37
N GLU A 142 -4.61 23.54 17.29
CA GLU A 142 -6.07 23.39 17.40
C GLU A 142 -6.50 22.55 18.63
N ASP A 143 -5.55 21.93 19.36
CA ASP A 143 -5.82 20.95 20.46
C ASP A 143 -6.74 19.78 20.06
N VAL A 144 -6.92 19.53 18.76
CA VAL A 144 -7.71 18.41 18.22
C VAL A 144 -6.79 17.23 17.93
N TYR A 145 -7.07 16.08 18.55
CA TYR A 145 -6.39 14.81 18.27
C TYR A 145 -7.37 13.69 18.02
N ASP A 146 -7.02 12.83 17.06
CA ASP A 146 -7.77 11.62 16.74
C ASP A 146 -6.88 10.40 17.00
N LEU A 147 -7.13 9.73 18.11
CA LEU A 147 -6.33 8.59 18.54
C LEU A 147 -6.41 7.42 17.54
N ILE A 148 -7.58 7.22 16.91
CA ILE A 148 -7.79 6.14 15.94
C ILE A 148 -6.93 6.38 14.71
N ALA A 149 -6.96 7.61 14.18
CA ALA A 149 -6.15 8.01 13.03
C ALA A 149 -4.64 7.90 13.34
N ILE A 150 -4.20 8.36 14.51
CA ILE A 150 -2.79 8.31 14.92
C ILE A 150 -2.30 6.86 15.05
N VAL A 151 -3.03 6.01 15.77
CA VAL A 151 -2.61 4.60 15.98
C VAL A 151 -2.58 3.85 14.65
N ALA A 152 -3.59 4.01 13.80
CA ALA A 152 -3.61 3.38 12.48
C ALA A 152 -2.47 3.90 11.58
N GLY A 153 -2.19 5.21 11.64
CA GLY A 153 -1.08 5.83 10.92
C GLY A 153 0.30 5.31 11.38
N CYS A 154 0.48 5.09 12.68
CA CYS A 154 1.69 4.46 13.23
C CYS A 154 1.87 3.02 12.71
N VAL A 155 0.82 2.19 12.76
CA VAL A 155 0.85 0.82 12.22
C VAL A 155 1.22 0.84 10.73
N GLN A 156 0.60 1.73 9.96
CA GLN A 156 0.88 1.85 8.54
C GLN A 156 2.32 2.32 8.25
N THR A 157 2.85 3.24 9.06
CA THR A 157 4.23 3.73 8.92
C THR A 157 5.25 2.62 9.22
N LEU A 158 5.00 1.81 10.24
CA LEU A 158 5.82 0.63 10.56
C LEU A 158 5.85 -0.36 9.40
N LEU A 159 4.70 -0.61 8.75
CA LEU A 159 4.64 -1.46 7.55
C LEU A 159 5.46 -0.91 6.39
N TYR A 160 5.46 0.41 6.18
CA TYR A 160 6.32 1.04 5.17
C TYR A 160 7.80 0.92 5.51
N ILE A 161 8.19 1.10 6.78
CA ILE A 161 9.58 0.94 7.22
C ILE A 161 10.05 -0.50 7.00
N ASP A 162 9.24 -1.49 7.36
CA ASP A 162 9.55 -2.90 7.14
C ASP A 162 9.73 -3.20 5.63
N PHE A 163 8.89 -2.59 4.78
CA PHE A 163 9.06 -2.67 3.34
C PHE A 163 10.39 -2.07 2.86
N PHE A 164 10.76 -0.86 3.30
CA PHE A 164 12.04 -0.25 2.92
C PHE A 164 13.22 -1.11 3.37
N TYR A 165 13.14 -1.68 4.57
CA TYR A 165 14.15 -2.61 5.09
C TYR A 165 14.28 -3.86 4.22
N LEU A 166 13.17 -4.53 3.88
CA LEU A 166 13.15 -5.70 3.02
C LEU A 166 13.67 -5.39 1.60
N TYR A 167 13.29 -4.24 1.04
CA TYR A 167 13.74 -3.78 -0.27
C TYR A 167 15.27 -3.60 -0.31
N VAL A 168 15.83 -2.83 0.62
CA VAL A 168 17.29 -2.57 0.70
C VAL A 168 18.08 -3.86 0.96
N THR A 169 17.54 -4.75 1.78
CA THR A 169 18.21 -6.02 2.12
C THR A 169 18.21 -7.00 0.94
N LYS A 170 17.11 -7.10 0.18
CA LYS A 170 17.03 -7.93 -1.03
C LYS A 170 17.87 -7.37 -2.17
N ALA A 171 17.90 -6.05 -2.37
CA ALA A 171 18.75 -5.40 -3.36
C ALA A 171 20.25 -5.69 -3.11
N ARG A 172 20.68 -5.69 -1.84
CA ARG A 172 22.07 -6.07 -1.50
C ARG A 172 22.36 -7.54 -1.77
N ARG A 173 21.39 -8.43 -1.54
CA ARG A 173 21.54 -9.87 -1.78
C ARG A 173 21.62 -10.19 -3.28
N SER A 174 20.84 -9.55 -4.14
CA SER A 174 20.91 -9.75 -5.59
C SER A 174 22.24 -9.29 -6.19
N VAL A 175 22.78 -8.15 -5.74
CA VAL A 175 24.12 -7.68 -6.13
C VAL A 175 25.20 -8.66 -5.69
N LEU A 176 25.12 -9.19 -4.47
CA LEU A 176 26.08 -10.17 -3.95
C LEU A 176 26.05 -11.49 -4.77
N PHE A 177 24.87 -12.00 -5.10
CA PHE A 177 24.74 -13.18 -5.96
C PHE A 177 25.23 -12.93 -7.40
N SER A 178 24.94 -11.75 -7.96
CA SER A 178 25.46 -11.38 -9.29
C SER A 178 26.99 -11.33 -9.28
N CYS A 179 27.60 -10.79 -8.23
CA CYS A 179 29.05 -10.73 -8.08
C CYS A 179 29.65 -12.13 -7.86
N SER A 180 29.00 -12.98 -7.06
CA SER A 180 29.42 -14.38 -6.83
C SER A 180 29.24 -15.29 -8.05
N SER A 181 28.25 -15.02 -8.91
CA SER A 181 28.06 -15.73 -10.17
C SER A 181 29.12 -15.29 -11.18
N ASN A 182 29.37 -13.98 -11.27
CA ASN A 182 30.36 -13.41 -12.19
C ASN A 182 31.80 -13.80 -11.83
N SER A 183 32.08 -14.09 -10.54
CA SER A 183 33.38 -14.62 -10.09
C SER A 183 33.53 -16.13 -10.29
N ARG A 184 32.45 -16.90 -10.50
CA ARG A 184 32.53 -18.31 -10.90
C ARG A 184 32.65 -18.51 -12.41
N SER A 185 32.19 -17.56 -13.22
CA SER A 185 32.42 -17.56 -14.67
C SER A 185 33.82 -17.08 -15.06
N PHE A 186 34.52 -16.35 -14.18
CA PHE A 186 35.92 -16.00 -14.34
C PHE A 186 36.79 -17.13 -13.80
N ASN A 187 37.12 -18.10 -14.66
CA ASN A 187 38.03 -19.19 -14.32
C ASN A 187 39.35 -18.93 -15.06
N PRO A 188 40.32 -18.20 -14.49
CA PRO A 188 41.55 -17.79 -15.20
C PRO A 188 42.43 -18.98 -15.64
N PHE A 189 42.10 -20.20 -15.23
CA PHE A 189 42.75 -21.44 -15.68
C PHE A 189 42.07 -22.11 -16.90
N ALA A 190 40.81 -21.80 -17.21
CA ALA A 190 40.11 -22.37 -18.38
C ALA A 190 40.36 -21.54 -19.65
N ASP A 191 40.43 -20.21 -19.52
CA ASP A 191 40.61 -19.29 -20.66
C ASP A 191 42.08 -19.19 -21.14
N ALA A 192 43.01 -19.90 -20.51
CA ALA A 192 44.43 -19.94 -20.88
C ALA A 192 44.80 -21.15 -21.76
N VAL A 193 43.85 -22.05 -22.06
CA VAL A 193 44.10 -23.29 -22.83
C VAL A 193 43.80 -23.13 -24.33
N ASP A 194 43.16 -22.04 -24.77
CA ASP A 194 42.80 -21.80 -26.18
C ASP A 194 43.82 -20.92 -26.94
N ILE A 195 45.07 -20.86 -26.49
CA ILE A 195 46.17 -20.22 -27.22
C ILE A 195 47.27 -21.26 -27.48
N HIS A 196 47.01 -22.20 -28.38
CA HIS A 196 48.06 -22.96 -29.07
C HIS A 196 47.60 -23.50 -30.43
#